data_AF-A0AAU7C4Z9-F1
#
_entry.id   AF-A0AAU7C4Z9-F1
#
_cell.length_a   1.000
_cell.length_b   1.000
_cell.length_c   1.000
_cell.angle_alpha   90.00
_cell.angle_beta   90.00
_cell.angle_gamma   90.00
#
_symmetry.space_group_name_H-M   'P 1'
#
loop_
_entity.id
_entity.type
_entity.pdbx_description
1 polymer ?
#
loop_
_entity_poly.entity_id
_entity_poly.type
_entity_poly.pdbx_seq_one_letter_code
_entity_poly.pdbx_strand_id
1 'polypeptide(L)'
;MVYQKDYTTIYKINGREYEVTAPALFDSETGEMIPNLELDDQAAEIARAQYRKDMGLISPTDLKMYRAKVGLSQRNLAELTGLSPNTIALYEAGAFPTKANNHLLKTLINNDGVLRDYMCDCSNKYSDELISKVNAYLKQEDYLVSDSSITPKYTAVQLTNWLRVENYFERDFDINVDPLTQMKAIKLLYFAYGRFLVSTRSKLFSSPIIHFQYGPLITEVHEEFKGQRVLDIDKPDEGAFEDYNLVAQDKEITELLTRVNNDYLNYSAYWLSRQTHQPGSPWSMTPEHKVIKDQLIFDAFKNGDDC
;
A
#
# COMPACT_ATOMS: atom_id res chain seq x y z
N MET A 1 -25.31 -27.41 -15.68
CA MET A 1 -24.13 -26.54 -15.93
C MET A 1 -24.36 -25.20 -15.24
N VAL A 2 -23.33 -24.41 -14.93
CA VAL A 2 -23.50 -23.09 -14.29
C VAL A 2 -23.09 -22.00 -15.26
N TYR A 3 -23.85 -20.90 -15.29
CA TYR A 3 -23.47 -19.70 -16.05
C TYR A 3 -23.67 -18.44 -15.20
N GLN A 4 -22.92 -17.40 -15.52
CA GLN A 4 -22.98 -16.10 -14.85
C GLN A 4 -23.69 -15.10 -15.75
N LYS A 5 -24.60 -14.29 -15.18
CA LYS A 5 -25.20 -13.13 -15.87
C LYS A 5 -25.46 -12.01 -14.87
N ASP A 6 -25.59 -10.80 -15.38
CA ASP A 6 -26.02 -9.67 -14.56
C ASP A 6 -27.47 -9.87 -14.12
N TYR A 7 -27.71 -9.64 -12.83
CA TYR A 7 -29.03 -9.73 -12.20
C TYR A 7 -29.26 -8.51 -11.33
N THR A 8 -30.51 -8.03 -11.32
CA THR A 8 -30.88 -6.83 -10.58
C THR A 8 -31.63 -7.20 -9.31
N THR A 9 -31.09 -6.80 -8.17
CA THR A 9 -31.63 -7.05 -6.83
C THR A 9 -31.87 -5.72 -6.11
N ILE A 10 -32.93 -5.65 -5.32
CA ILE A 10 -33.24 -4.50 -4.47
C ILE A 10 -32.73 -4.78 -3.05
N TYR A 11 -31.86 -3.91 -2.55
CA TYR A 11 -31.35 -3.93 -1.18
C TYR A 11 -32.04 -2.87 -0.34
N LYS A 12 -32.49 -3.25 0.87
CA LYS A 12 -33.09 -2.33 1.82
C LYS A 12 -32.10 -1.96 2.93
N ILE A 13 -31.64 -0.71 2.95
CA ILE A 13 -30.68 -0.19 3.93
C ILE A 13 -31.33 0.98 4.68
N ASN A 14 -31.51 0.82 6.00
CA ASN A 14 -32.13 1.83 6.87
C ASN A 14 -33.46 2.41 6.34
N GLY A 15 -34.29 1.56 5.73
CA GLY A 15 -35.60 1.93 5.19
C GLY A 15 -35.59 2.53 3.78
N ARG A 16 -34.42 2.66 3.14
CA ARG A 16 -34.26 3.06 1.73
C ARG A 16 -33.98 1.84 0.86
N GLU A 17 -34.44 1.89 -0.38
CA GLU A 17 -34.26 0.82 -1.36
C GLU A 17 -33.23 1.24 -2.41
N TYR A 18 -32.29 0.34 -2.70
CA TYR A 18 -31.22 0.53 -3.68
C TYR A 18 -31.26 -0.60 -4.69
N GLU A 19 -31.46 -0.24 -5.95
CA GLU A 19 -31.43 -1.17 -7.07
C GLU A 19 -29.97 -1.40 -7.50
N VAL A 20 -29.54 -2.66 -7.49
CA VAL A 20 -28.18 -3.07 -7.82
C VAL A 20 -28.20 -4.12 -8.91
N THR A 21 -27.54 -3.81 -10.02
CA THR A 21 -27.23 -4.77 -11.08
C THR A 21 -25.81 -5.28 -10.88
N ALA A 22 -25.65 -6.57 -10.62
CA ALA A 22 -24.36 -7.22 -10.41
C ALA A 22 -24.37 -8.67 -10.93
N PRO A 23 -23.20 -9.28 -11.18
CA PRO A 23 -23.14 -10.65 -11.66
C PRO A 23 -23.66 -11.65 -10.62
N ALA A 24 -24.47 -12.61 -11.04
CA ALA A 24 -24.95 -13.72 -10.22
C ALA A 24 -24.87 -15.05 -10.99
N LEU A 25 -24.77 -16.16 -10.24
CA LEU A 25 -24.73 -17.50 -10.83
C LEU A 25 -26.13 -18.06 -11.02
N PHE A 26 -26.32 -18.78 -12.11
CA PHE A 26 -27.56 -19.46 -12.45
C PHE A 26 -27.30 -20.88 -12.91
N ASP A 27 -28.22 -21.79 -12.56
CA ASP A 27 -28.24 -23.13 -13.12
C ASP A 27 -28.74 -23.09 -14.57
N SER A 28 -28.02 -23.76 -15.47
CA SER A 28 -28.32 -23.79 -16.90
C SER A 28 -29.57 -24.57 -17.27
N GLU A 29 -30.00 -25.50 -16.42
CA GLU A 29 -31.13 -26.41 -16.68
C GLU A 29 -32.41 -25.86 -16.06
N THR A 30 -32.35 -25.35 -14.83
CA THR A 30 -33.52 -24.81 -14.12
C THR A 30 -33.69 -23.30 -14.29
N GLY A 31 -32.62 -22.58 -14.61
CA GLY A 31 -32.61 -21.12 -14.66
C GLY A 31 -32.68 -20.46 -13.28
N GLU A 32 -32.56 -21.23 -12.20
CA GLU A 32 -32.61 -20.73 -10.82
C GLU A 32 -31.27 -20.11 -10.40
N MET A 33 -31.34 -19.11 -9.52
CA MET A 33 -30.16 -18.47 -8.95
C MET A 33 -29.42 -19.41 -7.99
N ILE A 34 -28.11 -19.48 -8.12
CA ILE A 34 -27.23 -20.25 -7.26
C ILE A 34 -26.55 -19.30 -6.26
N PRO A 35 -26.70 -19.51 -4.94
CA PRO A 35 -26.02 -18.70 -3.93
C PRO A 35 -24.50 -18.72 -4.12
N ASN A 36 -23.87 -17.55 -4.09
CA ASN A 36 -22.43 -17.41 -4.16
C ASN A 36 -21.98 -16.25 -3.29
N LEU A 37 -21.32 -16.59 -2.18
CA LEU A 37 -20.94 -15.62 -1.15
C LEU A 37 -20.16 -14.42 -1.71
N GLU A 38 -19.22 -14.66 -2.63
CA GLU A 38 -18.37 -13.59 -3.18
C GLU A 38 -19.18 -12.62 -4.06
N LEU A 39 -20.03 -13.14 -4.95
CA LEU A 39 -20.89 -12.31 -5.80
C LEU A 39 -21.99 -11.59 -4.99
N ASP A 40 -22.54 -12.27 -3.98
CA ASP A 40 -23.54 -11.72 -3.08
C ASP A 40 -22.96 -10.56 -2.25
N ASP A 41 -21.73 -10.71 -1.74
CA ASP A 41 -20.99 -9.67 -1.02
C ASP A 41 -20.64 -8.49 -1.93
N GLN A 42 -20.23 -8.73 -3.18
CA GLN A 42 -19.97 -7.67 -4.16
C GLN A 42 -21.24 -6.85 -4.43
N ALA A 43 -22.38 -7.50 -4.66
CA ALA A 43 -23.65 -6.82 -4.88
C ALA A 43 -24.09 -6.02 -3.64
N ALA A 44 -23.91 -6.58 -2.44
CA ALA A 44 -24.18 -5.89 -1.19
C ALA A 44 -23.30 -4.64 -0.99
N GLU A 45 -22.00 -4.70 -1.31
CA GLU A 45 -21.11 -3.54 -1.22
C GLU A 45 -21.46 -2.45 -2.23
N ILE A 46 -21.94 -2.80 -3.44
CA ILE A 46 -22.48 -1.80 -4.38
C ILE A 46 -23.68 -1.06 -3.77
N ALA A 47 -24.64 -1.77 -3.18
CA ALA A 47 -25.78 -1.14 -2.50
C ALA A 47 -25.33 -0.23 -1.35
N ARG A 48 -24.37 -0.69 -0.55
CA ARG A 48 -23.83 0.08 0.58
C ARG A 48 -23.08 1.32 0.09
N ALA A 49 -22.35 1.24 -1.02
CA ALA A 49 -21.69 2.39 -1.64
C ALA A 49 -22.70 3.43 -2.14
N GLN A 50 -23.80 3.00 -2.78
CA GLN A 50 -24.90 3.89 -3.17
C GLN A 50 -25.51 4.60 -1.94
N TYR A 51 -25.78 3.85 -0.86
CA TYR A 51 -26.29 4.42 0.40
C TYR A 51 -25.32 5.46 1.01
N ARG A 52 -24.00 5.18 1.03
CA ARG A 52 -23.00 6.14 1.53
C ARG A 52 -23.00 7.43 0.73
N LYS A 53 -23.10 7.34 -0.60
CA LYS A 53 -23.16 8.50 -1.49
C LYS A 53 -24.39 9.35 -1.23
N ASP A 54 -25.57 8.72 -1.18
CA ASP A 54 -26.86 9.38 -0.92
C ASP A 54 -26.89 10.07 0.45
N MET A 55 -26.37 9.41 1.48
CA MET A 55 -26.35 9.92 2.86
C MET A 55 -25.12 10.80 3.17
N GLY A 56 -24.22 11.01 2.21
CA GLY A 56 -22.99 11.78 2.40
C GLY A 56 -22.08 11.23 3.50
N LEU A 57 -22.01 9.91 3.65
CA LEU A 57 -21.17 9.22 4.64
C LEU A 57 -19.73 9.12 4.17
N ILE A 58 -18.80 9.25 5.12
CA ILE A 58 -17.39 8.93 4.89
C ILE A 58 -17.24 7.47 4.44
N SER A 59 -16.41 7.23 3.41
CA SER A 59 -16.12 5.88 2.97
C SER A 59 -15.01 5.24 3.83
N PRO A 60 -14.97 3.90 3.93
CA PRO A 60 -13.87 3.20 4.61
C PRO A 60 -12.50 3.57 4.02
N THR A 61 -12.45 3.74 2.70
CA THR A 61 -11.26 4.13 1.96
C THR A 61 -10.81 5.54 2.35
N ASP A 62 -11.71 6.53 2.38
CA ASP A 62 -11.38 7.90 2.77
C ASP A 62 -10.82 7.98 4.20
N LEU A 63 -11.39 7.18 5.11
CA LEU A 63 -10.94 7.12 6.50
C LEU A 63 -9.52 6.53 6.61
N LYS A 64 -9.25 5.41 5.91
CA LYS A 64 -7.91 4.81 5.83
C LYS A 64 -6.90 5.76 5.18
N MET A 65 -7.31 6.44 4.10
CA MET A 65 -6.49 7.42 3.40
C MET A 65 -6.12 8.60 4.30
N TYR A 66 -7.08 9.16 5.04
CA TYR A 66 -6.77 10.21 6.01
C TYR A 66 -5.80 9.70 7.08
N ARG A 67 -6.06 8.52 7.63
CA ARG A 67 -5.27 7.94 8.70
C ARG A 67 -3.81 7.76 8.29
N ALA A 68 -3.56 7.13 7.14
CA ALA A 68 -2.19 6.96 6.66
C ALA A 68 -1.57 8.28 6.17
N LYS A 69 -2.34 9.23 5.60
CA LYS A 69 -1.85 10.58 5.27
C LYS A 69 -1.23 11.30 6.48
N VAL A 70 -1.83 11.15 7.67
CA VAL A 70 -1.35 11.75 8.92
C VAL A 70 -0.37 10.81 9.68
N GLY A 71 -0.20 9.56 9.24
CA GLY A 71 0.63 8.55 9.92
C GLY A 71 0.03 8.00 11.21
N LEU A 72 -1.31 8.00 11.32
CA LEU A 72 -2.03 7.59 12.52
C LEU A 72 -2.31 6.08 12.52
N SER A 73 -2.23 5.45 13.69
CA SER A 73 -2.84 4.13 13.89
C SER A 73 -4.34 4.26 14.17
N GLN A 74 -5.10 3.16 14.12
CA GLN A 74 -6.51 3.18 14.54
C GLN A 74 -6.65 3.66 16.00
N ARG A 75 -5.67 3.34 16.85
CA ARG A 75 -5.59 3.83 18.24
C ARG A 75 -5.34 5.33 18.31
N ASN A 76 -4.43 5.86 17.50
CA ASN A 76 -4.15 7.30 17.48
C ASN A 76 -5.36 8.08 16.96
N LEU A 77 -6.07 7.58 15.94
CA LEU A 77 -7.28 8.24 15.44
C LEU A 77 -8.43 8.18 16.46
N ALA A 78 -8.58 7.06 17.15
CA ALA A 78 -9.53 6.89 18.24
C ALA A 78 -9.25 7.89 19.38
N GLU A 79 -7.99 7.98 19.80
CA GLU A 79 -7.51 8.95 20.79
C GLU A 79 -7.79 10.39 20.35
N LEU A 80 -7.45 10.74 19.11
CA LEU A 80 -7.65 12.07 18.54
C LEU A 80 -9.13 12.48 18.49
N THR A 81 -10.02 11.54 18.17
CA THR A 81 -11.47 11.79 18.00
C THR A 81 -12.29 11.55 19.27
N GLY A 82 -11.70 10.96 20.31
CA GLY A 82 -12.42 10.48 21.50
C GLY A 82 -13.29 9.25 21.25
N LEU A 83 -13.20 8.60 20.09
CA LEU A 83 -13.92 7.36 19.77
C LEU A 83 -13.15 6.14 20.30
N SER A 84 -13.79 4.97 20.38
CA SER A 84 -13.08 3.73 20.73
C SER A 84 -12.29 3.20 19.52
N PRO A 85 -11.14 2.53 19.72
CA PRO A 85 -10.40 1.88 18.63
C PRO A 85 -11.25 0.91 17.81
N ASN A 86 -12.15 0.17 18.46
CA ASN A 86 -13.09 -0.73 17.79
C ASN A 86 -14.07 0.02 16.88
N THR A 87 -14.49 1.24 17.27
CA THR A 87 -15.38 2.07 16.43
C THR A 87 -14.67 2.48 15.15
N ILE A 88 -13.39 2.89 15.24
CA ILE A 88 -12.57 3.20 14.06
C ILE A 88 -12.40 1.97 13.18
N ALA A 89 -12.05 0.82 13.76
CA ALA A 89 -11.90 -0.43 13.02
C ALA A 89 -13.19 -0.85 12.30
N LEU A 90 -14.36 -0.73 12.95
CA LEU A 90 -15.66 -1.01 12.35
C LEU A 90 -15.94 -0.11 11.13
N TYR A 91 -15.63 1.18 11.22
CA TYR A 91 -15.83 2.10 10.09
C TYR A 91 -14.86 1.82 8.94
N GLU A 92 -13.60 1.50 9.25
CA GLU A 92 -12.62 1.07 8.24
C GLU A 92 -12.95 -0.30 7.62
N ALA A 93 -13.75 -1.13 8.30
CA ALA A 93 -14.29 -2.39 7.79
C ALA A 93 -15.63 -2.24 7.05
N GLY A 94 -16.18 -1.02 6.95
CA GLY A 94 -17.40 -0.78 6.19
C GLY A 94 -18.65 -0.50 7.01
N ALA A 95 -18.63 -0.53 8.35
CA ALA A 95 -19.80 -0.16 9.13
C ALA A 95 -20.21 1.31 8.89
N PHE A 96 -21.51 1.60 8.91
CA PHE A 96 -21.99 2.96 8.74
C PHE A 96 -21.76 3.78 10.02
N PRO A 97 -21.15 4.98 9.93
CA PRO A 97 -21.00 5.85 11.08
C PRO A 97 -22.33 6.46 11.51
N THR A 98 -22.43 6.78 12.81
CA THR A 98 -23.54 7.60 13.32
C THR A 98 -23.48 9.00 12.70
N LYS A 99 -24.60 9.75 12.71
CA LYS A 99 -24.62 11.13 12.18
C LYS A 99 -23.58 12.02 12.86
N ALA A 100 -23.42 11.89 14.19
CA ALA A 100 -22.43 12.63 14.96
C ALA A 100 -20.99 12.24 14.57
N ASN A 101 -20.70 10.94 14.50
CA ASN A 101 -19.36 10.44 14.17
C ASN A 101 -18.99 10.78 12.71
N ASN A 102 -19.94 10.70 11.79
CA ASN A 102 -19.73 11.10 10.39
C ASN A 102 -19.39 12.59 10.30
N HIS A 103 -20.12 13.44 11.00
CA HIS A 103 -19.83 14.88 11.03
C HIS A 103 -18.45 15.16 11.61
N LEU A 104 -18.11 14.54 12.75
CA LEU A 104 -16.81 14.66 13.39
C LEU A 104 -15.67 14.26 12.44
N LEU A 105 -15.73 13.06 11.87
CA LEU A 105 -14.69 12.54 10.96
C LEU A 105 -14.57 13.40 9.70
N LYS A 106 -15.68 13.79 9.07
CA LYS A 106 -15.62 14.66 7.88
C LYS A 106 -15.06 16.04 8.19
N THR A 107 -15.37 16.60 9.36
CA THR A 107 -14.84 17.90 9.77
C THR A 107 -13.33 17.83 9.95
N LEU A 108 -12.86 16.78 10.61
CA LEU A 108 -11.44 16.52 10.82
C LEU A 108 -10.67 16.30 9.50
N ILE A 109 -11.22 15.47 8.60
CA ILE A 109 -10.56 15.09 7.34
C ILE A 109 -10.43 16.26 6.37
N ASN A 110 -11.43 17.15 6.33
CA ASN A 110 -11.49 18.22 5.34
C ASN A 110 -10.82 19.52 5.80
N ASN A 111 -10.40 19.62 7.06
CA ASN A 111 -9.86 20.87 7.60
C ASN A 111 -8.73 20.62 8.60
N ASP A 112 -7.48 20.76 8.14
CA ASP A 112 -6.28 20.68 8.98
C ASP A 112 -6.27 21.74 10.11
N GLY A 113 -7.06 22.81 10.01
CA GLY A 113 -7.26 23.78 11.10
C GLY A 113 -7.88 23.14 12.35
N VAL A 114 -8.83 22.22 12.18
CA VAL A 114 -9.44 21.48 13.29
C VAL A 114 -8.40 20.59 13.97
N LEU A 115 -7.53 19.96 13.17
CA LEU A 115 -6.42 19.16 13.69
C LEU A 115 -5.45 20.01 14.51
N ARG A 116 -5.15 21.24 14.06
CA ARG A 116 -4.32 22.21 14.81
C ARG A 116 -4.98 22.62 16.12
N ASP A 117 -6.27 22.93 16.10
CA ASP A 117 -7.03 23.31 17.29
C ASP A 117 -7.01 22.19 18.34
N TYR A 118 -7.16 20.93 17.90
CA TYR A 118 -7.07 19.77 18.80
C TYR A 118 -5.69 19.69 19.47
N MET A 119 -4.61 19.93 18.73
CA MET A 119 -3.24 19.90 19.28
C MET A 119 -2.93 21.07 20.22
N CYS A 120 -3.56 22.24 20.01
CA CYS A 120 -3.35 23.42 20.85
C CYS A 120 -4.16 23.40 22.16
N ASP A 121 -5.19 22.57 22.24
CA ASP A 121 -6.02 22.45 23.43
C ASP A 121 -5.29 21.69 24.55
N CYS A 122 -4.76 22.43 25.52
CA CYS A 122 -4.04 21.87 26.68
C CYS A 122 -4.89 20.97 27.58
N SER A 123 -6.23 20.92 27.39
CA SER A 123 -7.09 19.98 28.12
C SER A 123 -6.98 18.55 27.57
N ASN A 124 -6.61 18.40 26.30
CA ASN A 124 -6.42 17.11 25.66
C ASN A 124 -5.09 16.49 26.09
N LYS A 125 -5.14 15.41 26.85
CA LYS A 125 -3.95 14.62 27.23
C LYS A 125 -3.67 13.58 26.17
N TYR A 126 -3.12 14.01 25.05
CA TYR A 126 -2.66 13.12 23.98
C TYR A 126 -1.30 12.50 24.31
N SER A 127 -1.07 11.30 23.78
CA SER A 127 0.19 10.59 23.84
C SER A 127 1.27 11.32 23.05
N ASP A 128 2.52 11.24 23.52
CA ASP A 128 3.67 11.83 22.84
C ASP A 128 3.81 11.31 21.39
N GLU A 129 3.44 10.04 21.16
CA GLU A 129 3.41 9.43 19.82
C GLU A 129 2.39 10.13 18.90
N LEU A 130 1.16 10.36 19.37
CA LEU A 130 0.12 11.04 18.59
C LEU A 130 0.55 12.48 18.30
N ILE A 131 1.00 13.22 19.31
CA ILE A 131 1.45 14.61 19.16
C ILE A 131 2.58 14.70 18.14
N SER A 132 3.56 13.81 18.21
CA SER A 132 4.70 13.83 17.31
C SER A 132 4.30 13.53 15.85
N LYS A 133 3.44 12.53 15.64
CA LYS A 133 2.90 12.18 14.30
C LYS A 133 2.11 13.33 13.68
N VAL A 134 1.20 13.93 14.44
CA VAL A 134 0.40 15.06 13.96
C VAL A 134 1.28 16.27 13.65
N ASN A 135 2.24 16.60 14.52
CA ASN A 135 3.17 17.69 14.26
C ASN A 135 4.04 17.46 13.03
N ALA A 136 4.55 16.23 12.83
CA ALA A 136 5.30 15.86 11.63
C ALA A 136 4.44 16.03 10.37
N TYR A 137 3.20 15.56 10.38
CA TYR A 137 2.25 15.78 9.30
C TYR A 137 2.03 17.28 9.01
N LEU A 138 1.76 18.09 10.04
CA LEU A 138 1.49 19.53 9.89
C LEU A 138 2.69 20.35 9.42
N LYS A 139 3.92 19.86 9.68
CA LYS A 139 5.19 20.44 9.21
C LYS A 139 5.67 19.86 7.89
N GLN A 140 5.02 18.80 7.39
CA GLN A 140 5.45 18.00 6.23
C GLN A 140 6.80 17.27 6.42
N GLU A 141 7.12 16.89 7.65
CA GLU A 141 8.32 16.11 8.01
C GLU A 141 7.99 14.61 8.15
N ASP A 142 8.96 13.73 7.90
CA ASP A 142 8.82 12.28 8.15
C ASP A 142 9.11 11.97 9.63
N TYR A 143 8.18 11.30 10.31
CA TYR A 143 8.28 10.99 11.76
C TYR A 143 9.15 9.75 12.08
N LEU A 144 9.27 8.79 11.16
CA LEU A 144 9.93 7.50 11.44
C LEU A 144 11.44 7.51 11.29
N VAL A 145 12.01 8.51 10.60
CA VAL A 145 13.46 8.57 10.42
C VAL A 145 14.07 9.07 11.72
N SER A 146 14.32 8.14 12.65
CA SER A 146 15.14 8.42 13.81
C SER A 146 16.56 8.68 13.32
N ASP A 147 16.89 9.97 13.29
CA ASP A 147 18.18 10.55 12.95
C ASP A 147 18.49 10.59 11.44
N SER A 148 18.45 11.80 10.88
CA SER A 148 18.95 12.15 9.54
C SER A 148 20.46 11.89 9.35
N SER A 149 21.12 11.26 10.33
CA SER A 149 22.56 10.98 10.36
C SER A 149 22.93 9.60 9.80
N ILE A 150 21.99 8.65 9.71
CA ILE A 150 22.27 7.29 9.20
C ILE A 150 22.10 7.27 7.69
N THR A 151 23.21 7.37 6.98
CA THR A 151 23.26 7.16 5.52
C THR A 151 23.05 5.68 5.20
N PRO A 152 22.15 5.33 4.28
CA PRO A 152 22.01 3.96 3.80
C PRO A 152 23.35 3.39 3.32
N LYS A 153 23.60 2.12 3.64
CA LYS A 153 24.87 1.46 3.34
C LYS A 153 25.08 1.19 1.84
N TYR A 154 23.99 1.03 1.10
CA TYR A 154 23.99 0.68 -0.31
C TYR A 154 23.09 1.62 -1.11
N THR A 155 23.43 1.82 -2.39
CA THR A 155 22.54 2.54 -3.31
C THR A 155 21.48 1.61 -3.91
N ALA A 156 20.43 2.17 -4.50
CA ALA A 156 19.41 1.34 -5.13
C ALA A 156 19.95 0.59 -6.37
N VAL A 157 20.94 1.16 -7.05
CA VAL A 157 21.61 0.51 -8.20
C VAL A 157 22.43 -0.69 -7.75
N GLN A 158 23.19 -0.60 -6.64
CA GLN A 158 23.96 -1.73 -6.13
C GLN A 158 23.08 -2.91 -5.75
N LEU A 159 21.95 -2.62 -5.08
CA LEU A 159 20.96 -3.65 -4.73
C LEU A 159 20.25 -4.21 -5.98
N THR A 160 20.06 -3.39 -7.02
CA THR A 160 19.56 -3.86 -8.33
C THR A 160 20.57 -4.79 -9.01
N ASN A 161 21.86 -4.46 -8.96
CA ASN A 161 22.93 -5.27 -9.52
C ASN A 161 23.04 -6.63 -8.82
N TRP A 162 22.84 -6.67 -7.50
CA TRP A 162 22.72 -7.93 -6.78
C TRP A 162 21.58 -8.79 -7.34
N LEU A 163 20.37 -8.23 -7.52
CA LEU A 163 19.23 -8.94 -8.11
C LEU A 163 19.49 -9.40 -9.56
N ARG A 164 20.18 -8.58 -10.37
CA ARG A 164 20.55 -8.91 -11.76
C ARG A 164 21.45 -10.14 -11.81
N VAL A 165 22.48 -10.17 -10.98
CA VAL A 165 23.44 -11.29 -10.93
C VAL A 165 22.77 -12.55 -10.40
N GLU A 166 21.96 -12.44 -9.34
CA GLU A 166 21.20 -13.57 -8.81
C GLU A 166 20.25 -14.17 -9.87
N ASN A 167 19.45 -13.33 -10.55
CA ASN A 167 18.52 -13.80 -11.57
C ASN A 167 19.23 -14.40 -12.79
N TYR A 168 20.39 -13.84 -13.17
CA TYR A 168 21.22 -14.40 -14.23
C TYR A 168 21.69 -15.82 -13.88
N PHE A 169 22.17 -16.05 -12.66
CA PHE A 169 22.59 -17.39 -12.23
C PHE A 169 21.40 -18.36 -12.11
N GLU A 170 20.28 -17.94 -11.53
CA GLU A 170 19.08 -18.78 -11.44
C GLU A 170 18.61 -19.27 -12.82
N ARG A 171 18.69 -18.41 -13.85
CA ARG A 171 18.34 -18.76 -15.23
C ARG A 171 19.30 -19.75 -15.89
N ASP A 172 20.54 -19.83 -15.44
CA ASP A 172 21.48 -20.87 -15.88
C ASP A 172 21.07 -22.26 -15.34
N PHE A 173 20.32 -22.32 -14.24
CA PHE A 173 19.88 -23.58 -13.62
C PHE A 173 18.41 -23.95 -13.92
N ASP A 174 17.52 -22.96 -14.10
CA ASP A 174 16.11 -23.18 -14.41
C ASP A 174 15.63 -22.31 -15.59
N ILE A 175 15.32 -22.99 -16.70
CA ILE A 175 14.81 -22.37 -17.94
C ILE A 175 13.45 -21.68 -17.77
N ASN A 176 12.71 -21.98 -16.72
CA ASN A 176 11.40 -21.37 -16.44
C ASN A 176 11.51 -20.03 -15.71
N VAL A 177 12.71 -19.63 -15.28
CA VAL A 177 12.92 -18.32 -14.64
C VAL A 177 12.88 -17.23 -15.69
N ASP A 178 11.92 -16.32 -15.55
CA ASP A 178 11.77 -15.17 -16.43
C ASP A 178 12.99 -14.22 -16.33
N PRO A 179 13.39 -13.56 -17.44
CA PRO A 179 14.37 -12.48 -17.40
C PRO A 179 13.94 -11.34 -16.46
N LEU A 180 14.91 -10.76 -15.76
CA LEU A 180 14.69 -9.65 -14.83
C LEU A 180 14.41 -8.35 -15.59
N THR A 181 13.14 -7.98 -15.65
CA THR A 181 12.75 -6.66 -16.18
C THR A 181 13.09 -5.53 -15.20
N GLN A 182 13.32 -4.32 -15.73
CA GLN A 182 13.50 -3.12 -14.89
C GLN A 182 12.30 -2.92 -13.95
N MET A 183 11.08 -3.16 -14.45
CA MET A 183 9.87 -3.06 -13.66
C MET A 183 9.86 -4.05 -12.49
N LYS A 184 10.25 -5.30 -12.73
CA LYS A 184 10.34 -6.34 -11.68
C LYS A 184 11.39 -5.96 -10.65
N ALA A 185 12.59 -5.55 -11.06
CA ALA A 185 13.65 -5.11 -10.15
C ALA A 185 13.20 -3.96 -9.23
N ILE A 186 12.56 -2.92 -9.79
CA ILE A 186 12.03 -1.80 -9.00
C ILE A 186 10.99 -2.26 -7.98
N LYS A 187 10.12 -3.21 -8.34
CA LYS A 187 9.10 -3.74 -7.44
C LYS A 187 9.71 -4.58 -6.32
N LEU A 188 10.65 -5.47 -6.63
CA LEU A 188 11.39 -6.23 -5.63
C LEU A 188 12.11 -5.29 -4.64
N LEU A 189 12.78 -4.25 -5.14
CA LEU A 189 13.43 -3.27 -4.27
C LEU A 189 12.44 -2.47 -3.43
N TYR A 190 11.24 -2.14 -3.94
CA TYR A 190 10.19 -1.50 -3.15
C TYR A 190 9.73 -2.40 -1.99
N PHE A 191 9.51 -3.70 -2.23
CA PHE A 191 9.17 -4.65 -1.17
C PHE A 191 10.30 -4.84 -0.15
N ALA A 192 11.55 -4.92 -0.62
CA ALA A 192 12.73 -4.97 0.25
C ALA A 192 12.84 -3.70 1.10
N TYR A 193 12.62 -2.53 0.51
CA TYR A 193 12.62 -1.25 1.21
C TYR A 193 11.56 -1.22 2.31
N GLY A 194 10.32 -1.60 2.01
CA GLY A 194 9.23 -1.63 2.99
C GLY A 194 9.51 -2.58 4.16
N ARG A 195 9.97 -3.80 3.88
CA ARG A 195 10.33 -4.80 4.90
C ARG A 195 11.50 -4.33 5.76
N PHE A 196 12.55 -3.76 5.15
CA PHE A 196 13.70 -3.20 5.87
C PHE A 196 13.32 -2.01 6.74
N LEU A 197 12.45 -1.14 6.23
CA LEU A 197 11.97 0.04 6.96
C LEU A 197 11.18 -0.37 8.19
N VAL A 198 10.35 -1.42 8.11
CA VAL A 198 9.62 -1.93 9.28
C VAL A 198 10.55 -2.58 10.31
N SER A 199 11.56 -3.34 9.87
CA SER A 199 12.46 -4.05 10.78
C SER A 199 13.47 -3.14 11.46
N THR A 200 13.99 -2.13 10.76
CA THR A 200 15.11 -1.29 11.23
C THR A 200 14.72 0.15 11.54
N ARG A 201 13.54 0.61 11.09
CA ARG A 201 13.15 2.03 11.06
C ARG A 201 14.14 2.93 10.30
N SER A 202 14.94 2.34 9.43
CA SER A 202 15.95 3.01 8.61
C SER A 202 15.69 2.80 7.13
N LYS A 203 16.21 3.69 6.28
CA LYS A 203 16.06 3.60 4.83
C LYS A 203 17.04 2.58 4.26
N LEU A 204 16.57 1.71 3.36
CA LEU A 204 17.43 0.73 2.67
C LEU A 204 18.37 1.41 1.65
N PHE A 205 17.90 2.48 1.01
CA PHE A 205 18.63 3.34 0.08
C PHE A 205 18.08 4.77 0.12
N SER A 206 18.81 5.73 -0.44
CA SER A 206 18.45 7.17 -0.39
C SER A 206 17.59 7.64 -1.57
N SER A 207 17.58 6.92 -2.69
CA SER A 207 16.81 7.30 -3.88
C SER A 207 15.33 7.48 -3.53
N PRO A 208 14.68 8.60 -3.93
CA PRO A 208 13.26 8.79 -3.68
C PRO A 208 12.44 7.74 -4.42
N ILE A 209 11.34 7.35 -3.79
CA ILE A 209 10.33 6.46 -4.36
C ILE A 209 9.16 7.35 -4.80
N ILE A 210 8.92 7.43 -6.10
CA ILE A 210 7.94 8.34 -6.69
C ILE A 210 6.68 7.58 -7.11
N HIS A 211 5.52 8.20 -6.90
CA HIS A 211 4.29 7.73 -7.53
C HIS A 211 4.38 7.88 -9.05
N PHE A 212 4.34 6.77 -9.79
CA PHE A 212 4.34 6.77 -11.25
C PHE A 212 3.26 5.86 -11.84
N GLN A 213 2.94 6.02 -13.13
CA GLN A 213 1.81 5.36 -13.80
C GLN A 213 1.76 3.81 -13.72
N TYR A 214 2.89 3.15 -13.42
CA TYR A 214 3.01 1.70 -13.28
C TYR A 214 3.48 1.29 -11.87
N GLY A 215 3.15 2.10 -10.87
CA GLY A 215 3.45 1.85 -9.47
C GLY A 215 4.62 2.70 -8.96
N PRO A 216 5.14 2.37 -7.77
CA PRO A 216 6.32 3.01 -7.21
C PRO A 216 7.50 2.93 -8.17
N LEU A 217 8.19 4.06 -8.35
CA LEU A 217 9.36 4.23 -9.20
C LEU A 217 10.55 4.65 -8.33
N ILE A 218 11.64 3.90 -8.38
CA ILE A 218 12.92 4.29 -7.75
C ILE A 218 13.71 5.05 -8.80
N THR A 219 13.88 6.36 -8.61
CA THR A 219 14.44 7.27 -9.62
C THR A 219 15.84 6.87 -10.07
N GLU A 220 16.71 6.51 -9.13
CA GLU A 220 18.11 6.15 -9.40
C GLU A 220 18.19 4.93 -10.32
N VAL A 221 17.40 3.90 -10.04
CA VAL A 221 17.34 2.66 -10.84
C VAL A 221 16.75 2.91 -12.23
N HIS A 222 15.70 3.73 -12.31
CA HIS A 222 15.08 4.05 -13.59
C HIS A 222 16.00 4.85 -14.50
N GLU A 223 16.74 5.80 -13.93
CA GLU A 223 17.70 6.63 -14.66
C GLU A 223 18.90 5.81 -15.14
N GLU A 224 19.48 4.97 -14.27
CA GLU A 224 20.62 4.10 -14.61
C GLU A 224 20.30 3.15 -15.76
N PHE A 225 19.15 2.48 -15.70
CA PHE A 225 18.76 1.49 -16.70
C PHE A 225 17.83 2.06 -17.78
N LYS A 226 17.82 3.38 -17.99
CA LYS A 226 16.89 4.04 -18.92
C LYS A 226 17.01 3.48 -20.33
N GLY A 227 15.88 3.11 -20.91
CA GLY A 227 15.82 2.48 -22.24
C GLY A 227 16.05 0.97 -22.24
N GLN A 228 16.40 0.37 -21.10
CA GLN A 228 16.55 -1.07 -20.94
C GLN A 228 15.29 -1.66 -20.29
N ARG A 229 14.57 -2.50 -21.01
CA ARG A 229 13.37 -3.18 -20.48
C ARG A 229 13.74 -4.41 -19.63
N VAL A 230 14.76 -5.14 -20.05
CA VAL A 230 15.27 -6.36 -19.42
C VAL A 230 16.74 -6.11 -19.07
N LEU A 231 17.15 -6.44 -17.85
CA LEU A 231 18.42 -6.04 -17.25
C LEU A 231 19.49 -7.12 -17.27
N ASP A 232 19.12 -8.34 -17.67
CA ASP A 232 19.92 -9.56 -17.60
C ASP A 232 19.77 -10.44 -18.87
N ILE A 233 19.44 -9.85 -20.03
CA ILE A 233 19.45 -10.61 -21.30
C ILE A 233 20.83 -11.19 -21.54
N ASP A 234 21.83 -10.32 -21.43
CA ASP A 234 23.23 -10.66 -21.48
C ASP A 234 23.79 -10.80 -20.07
N LYS A 235 24.95 -11.46 -19.96
CA LYS A 235 25.70 -11.54 -18.71
C LYS A 235 25.93 -10.14 -18.13
N PRO A 236 25.63 -9.91 -16.84
CA PRO A 236 25.94 -8.65 -16.18
C PRO A 236 27.42 -8.25 -16.35
N ASP A 237 27.68 -6.94 -16.43
CA ASP A 237 29.04 -6.40 -16.57
C ASP A 237 29.86 -6.57 -15.28
N GLU A 238 31.16 -6.28 -15.37
CA GLU A 238 32.11 -6.41 -14.24
C GLU A 238 31.69 -5.57 -13.02
N GLY A 239 31.17 -4.36 -13.24
CA GLY A 239 30.69 -3.49 -12.17
C GLY A 239 29.51 -4.10 -11.42
N ALA A 240 28.58 -4.74 -12.13
CA ALA A 240 27.47 -5.46 -11.49
C ALA A 240 27.95 -6.64 -10.62
N PHE A 241 29.00 -7.35 -11.04
CA PHE A 241 29.61 -8.42 -10.23
C PHE A 241 30.37 -7.87 -9.01
N GLU A 242 31.03 -6.72 -9.12
CA GLU A 242 31.65 -6.04 -7.99
C GLU A 242 30.60 -5.64 -6.94
N ASP A 243 29.50 -5.03 -7.37
CA ASP A 243 28.38 -4.67 -6.51
C ASP A 243 27.74 -5.90 -5.86
N TYR A 244 27.52 -6.98 -6.63
CA TYR A 244 27.03 -8.24 -6.10
C TYR A 244 27.93 -8.76 -4.99
N ASN A 245 29.25 -8.81 -5.20
CA ASN A 245 30.21 -9.29 -4.20
C ASN A 245 30.27 -8.38 -2.96
N LEU A 246 30.10 -7.07 -3.13
CA LEU A 246 30.06 -6.10 -2.03
C LEU A 246 28.81 -6.28 -1.17
N VAL A 247 27.63 -6.42 -1.80
CA VAL A 247 26.36 -6.68 -1.11
C VAL A 247 26.36 -8.07 -0.47
N ALA A 248 26.95 -9.07 -1.13
CA ALA A 248 27.03 -10.45 -0.66
C ALA A 248 27.75 -10.63 0.70
N GLN A 249 28.60 -9.66 1.08
CA GLN A 249 29.28 -9.64 2.37
C GLN A 249 28.35 -9.22 3.53
N ASP A 250 27.20 -8.63 3.23
CA ASP A 250 26.21 -8.21 4.22
C ASP A 250 25.10 -9.25 4.34
N LYS A 251 25.20 -10.04 5.41
CA LYS A 251 24.25 -11.12 5.68
C LYS A 251 22.82 -10.64 5.89
N GLU A 252 22.63 -9.48 6.52
CA GLU A 252 21.29 -8.96 6.79
C GLU A 252 20.61 -8.52 5.48
N ILE A 253 21.34 -7.80 4.63
CA ILE A 253 20.83 -7.32 3.35
C ILE A 253 20.61 -8.48 2.37
N THR A 254 21.53 -9.42 2.28
CA THR A 254 21.36 -10.61 1.42
C THR A 254 20.17 -11.45 1.86
N GLU A 255 20.01 -11.75 3.16
CA GLU A 255 18.84 -12.49 3.64
C GLU A 255 17.52 -11.76 3.37
N LEU A 256 17.51 -10.43 3.41
CA LEU A 256 16.36 -9.63 3.01
C LEU A 256 16.06 -9.79 1.51
N LEU A 257 17.05 -9.56 0.65
CA LEU A 257 16.89 -9.61 -0.80
C LEU A 257 16.52 -11.01 -1.27
N THR A 258 17.16 -12.06 -0.76
CA THR A 258 16.83 -13.45 -1.07
C THR A 258 15.39 -13.79 -0.65
N ARG A 259 14.94 -13.37 0.54
CA ARG A 259 13.54 -13.60 0.95
C ARG A 259 12.54 -12.93 0.02
N VAL A 260 12.77 -11.66 -0.30
CA VAL A 260 11.91 -10.92 -1.24
C VAL A 260 11.94 -11.59 -2.62
N ASN A 261 13.11 -12.00 -3.11
CA ASN A 261 13.22 -12.68 -4.38
C ASN A 261 12.41 -13.99 -4.35
N ASN A 262 12.59 -14.84 -3.34
CA ASN A 262 11.87 -16.11 -3.23
C ASN A 262 10.35 -15.94 -3.15
N ASP A 263 9.86 -14.94 -2.43
CA ASP A 263 8.42 -14.68 -2.30
C ASP A 263 7.81 -14.22 -3.62
N TYR A 264 8.58 -13.51 -4.46
CA TYR A 264 8.07 -12.83 -5.65
C TYR A 264 8.62 -13.35 -7.00
N LEU A 265 9.52 -14.33 -6.98
CA LEU A 265 10.26 -14.81 -8.16
C LEU A 265 9.31 -15.24 -9.28
N ASN A 266 8.27 -15.98 -8.93
CA ASN A 266 7.32 -16.56 -9.89
C ASN A 266 6.17 -15.60 -10.27
N TYR A 267 6.15 -14.39 -9.70
CA TYR A 267 5.11 -13.42 -10.02
C TYR A 267 5.57 -12.50 -11.16
N SER A 268 4.66 -12.28 -12.11
CA SER A 268 4.90 -11.33 -13.19
C SER A 268 4.99 -9.89 -12.65
N ALA A 269 5.74 -9.04 -13.35
CA ALA A 269 5.81 -7.61 -13.04
C ALA A 269 4.42 -6.94 -13.04
N TYR A 270 3.48 -7.45 -13.85
CA TYR A 270 2.09 -6.99 -13.86
C TYR A 270 1.36 -7.32 -12.55
N TRP A 271 1.51 -8.55 -12.04
CA TRP A 271 0.92 -8.95 -10.77
C TRP A 271 1.48 -8.11 -9.61
N LEU A 272 2.81 -7.91 -9.56
CA LEU A 272 3.46 -7.06 -8.56
C LEU A 272 3.01 -5.60 -8.67
N SER A 273 2.80 -5.11 -9.90
CA SER A 273 2.22 -3.80 -10.13
C SER A 273 0.84 -3.71 -9.50
N ARG A 274 -0.08 -4.64 -9.80
CA ARG A 274 -1.46 -4.63 -9.25
C ARG A 274 -1.48 -4.52 -7.73
N GLN A 275 -0.60 -5.23 -7.04
CA GLN A 275 -0.44 -5.13 -5.60
C GLN A 275 -0.07 -3.74 -5.11
N THR A 276 0.89 -3.10 -5.76
CA THR A 276 1.24 -1.72 -5.38
C THR A 276 0.13 -0.70 -5.65
N HIS A 277 -0.87 -0.99 -6.49
CA HIS A 277 -1.98 -0.07 -6.83
C HIS A 277 -3.25 -0.28 -5.99
N GLN A 278 -3.24 -1.19 -5.01
CA GLN A 278 -4.43 -1.46 -4.20
C GLN A 278 -4.96 -0.17 -3.52
N PRO A 279 -6.28 0.03 -3.43
CA PRO A 279 -6.84 1.18 -2.73
C PRO A 279 -6.35 1.26 -1.27
N GLY A 280 -5.79 2.39 -0.88
CA GLY A 280 -5.15 2.58 0.43
C GLY A 280 -3.67 2.18 0.48
N SER A 281 -3.08 1.72 -0.61
CA SER A 281 -1.63 1.52 -0.71
C SER A 281 -0.87 2.86 -0.66
N PRO A 282 0.44 2.85 -0.31
CA PRO A 282 1.26 4.06 -0.33
C PRO A 282 1.25 4.79 -1.67
N TRP A 283 1.19 4.02 -2.76
CA TRP A 283 1.02 4.56 -4.11
C TRP A 283 -0.34 5.24 -4.25
N SER A 284 -1.46 4.56 -4.01
CA SER A 284 -2.81 5.15 -4.22
C SER A 284 -3.09 6.39 -3.35
N MET A 285 -2.35 6.53 -2.25
CA MET A 285 -2.46 7.63 -1.30
C MET A 285 -1.57 8.84 -1.62
N THR A 286 -0.67 8.70 -2.58
CA THR A 286 0.28 9.75 -2.95
C THR A 286 -0.19 10.41 -4.26
N PRO A 287 -0.15 11.74 -4.43
CA PRO A 287 -0.45 12.35 -5.72
C PRO A 287 0.56 11.95 -6.80
N GLU A 288 0.13 11.94 -8.06
CA GLU A 288 1.00 11.59 -9.18
C GLU A 288 2.27 12.45 -9.22
N HIS A 289 3.41 11.81 -9.51
CA HIS A 289 4.75 12.41 -9.55
C HIS A 289 5.25 12.99 -8.21
N LYS A 290 4.60 12.69 -7.08
CA LYS A 290 5.11 13.04 -5.75
C LYS A 290 5.86 11.88 -5.11
N VAL A 291 6.75 12.23 -4.18
CA VAL A 291 7.48 11.27 -3.35
C VAL A 291 6.47 10.56 -2.44
N ILE A 292 6.49 9.23 -2.50
CA ILE A 292 5.78 8.37 -1.56
C ILE A 292 6.54 8.45 -0.24
N LYS A 293 5.88 8.97 0.79
CA LYS A 293 6.51 9.15 2.10
C LYS A 293 6.84 7.81 2.75
N ASP A 294 7.98 7.75 3.43
CA ASP A 294 8.42 6.55 4.15
C ASP A 294 7.40 6.11 5.20
N GLN A 295 6.71 7.08 5.83
CA GLN A 295 5.61 6.79 6.76
C GLN A 295 4.50 5.95 6.13
N LEU A 296 4.10 6.27 4.89
CA LEU A 296 3.06 5.50 4.20
C LEU A 296 3.55 4.08 3.92
N ILE A 297 4.80 3.94 3.48
CA ILE A 297 5.42 2.64 3.20
C ILE A 297 5.50 1.81 4.48
N PHE A 298 6.02 2.38 5.58
CA PHE A 298 6.10 1.69 6.85
C PHE A 298 4.74 1.22 7.37
N ASP A 299 3.72 2.09 7.34
CA ASP A 299 2.39 1.76 7.85
C ASP A 299 1.73 0.64 7.02
N ALA A 300 1.96 0.61 5.70
CA ALA A 300 1.46 -0.46 4.84
C ALA A 300 2.11 -1.81 5.21
N PHE A 301 3.44 -1.86 5.28
CA PHE A 301 4.17 -3.11 5.54
C PHE A 301 4.07 -3.60 6.99
N LYS A 302 3.80 -2.71 7.95
CA LYS A 302 3.66 -3.08 9.37
C LYS A 302 2.43 -3.94 9.65
N ASN A 303 1.34 -3.79 8.89
CA ASN A 303 0.09 -4.50 9.17
C ASN A 303 0.05 -5.93 8.61
N GLY A 304 1.16 -6.43 8.03
CA GLY A 304 1.22 -7.76 7.43
C GLY A 304 0.55 -7.85 6.06
N ASP A 305 0.04 -6.73 5.55
CA ASP A 305 -0.36 -6.57 4.16
C ASP A 305 0.93 -6.39 3.34
N ASP A 306 1.68 -7.48 3.11
CA ASP A 306 2.47 -7.57 1.89
C ASP A 306 1.45 -7.29 0.76
N CYS A 307 1.49 -6.05 0.24
CA CYS A 307 0.43 -5.48 -0.58
C CYS A 307 0.06 -6.38 -1.76
#